data_AF-A0A6L8FRF7-F1
#
_entry.id   AF-A0A6L8FRF7-F1
#
_cell.length_a   1.000
_cell.length_b   1.000
_cell.length_c   1.000
_cell.angle_alpha   90.00
_cell.angle_beta   90.00
_cell.angle_gamma   90.00
#
_symmetry.space_group_name_H-M   'P 1'
#
loop_
_entity.id
_entity.type
_entity.pdbx_description
1 polymer ?
#
loop_
_entity_poly.entity_id
_entity_poly.type
_entity_poly.pdbx_seq_one_letter_code
_entity_poly.pdbx_strand_id
1 'polypeptide(L)'
;MNKRACWTLAIAFSLSLAYAAFADEVDWPYYGADQGGTRYTPADQINRDNFDQLRVIWRYRPRDQQIYETARANRSRDRDRGRGDRRRGGFRLGFSNNRGTPLAVN
;
A
#
# COMPACT_ATOMS: atom_id res chain seq x y z
N MET A 1 32.75 -36.12 -21.51
CA MET A 1 31.59 -35.29 -21.12
C MET A 1 30.34 -36.15 -21.21
N ASN A 2 29.75 -36.45 -20.06
CA ASN A 2 28.99 -37.68 -19.88
C ASN A 2 27.52 -37.34 -20.15
N LYS A 3 27.03 -37.66 -21.36
CA LYS A 3 25.67 -37.33 -21.85
C LYS A 3 24.57 -37.71 -20.85
N ARG A 4 24.82 -38.77 -20.08
CA ARG A 4 23.92 -39.32 -19.05
C ARG A 4 23.87 -38.46 -17.77
N ALA A 5 24.98 -37.80 -17.40
CA ALA A 5 25.03 -36.89 -16.26
C ALA A 5 24.29 -35.57 -16.51
N CYS A 6 24.24 -35.13 -17.77
CA CYS A 6 23.49 -33.95 -18.19
C CYS A 6 21.98 -34.19 -18.12
N TRP A 7 21.53 -35.39 -18.51
CA TRP A 7 20.12 -35.79 -18.39
C TRP A 7 19.66 -35.94 -16.94
N THR A 8 20.49 -36.52 -16.07
CA THR A 8 20.13 -36.62 -14.64
C THR A 8 20.06 -35.26 -13.95
N LEU A 9 20.95 -34.32 -14.30
CA LEU A 9 20.89 -32.95 -13.80
C LEU A 9 19.67 -32.19 -14.31
N ALA A 10 19.31 -32.36 -15.59
CA ALA A 10 18.11 -31.73 -16.16
C ALA A 10 16.82 -32.25 -15.51
N ILE A 11 16.73 -33.56 -15.25
CA ILE A 11 15.56 -34.16 -14.58
C ILE A 11 15.49 -33.71 -13.12
N ALA A 12 16.61 -33.66 -12.39
CA ALA A 12 16.64 -33.18 -11.01
C ALA A 12 16.25 -31.70 -10.91
N PHE A 13 16.66 -30.87 -11.87
CA PHE A 13 16.28 -29.46 -11.92
C PHE A 13 14.79 -29.27 -12.23
N SER A 14 14.25 -30.01 -13.20
CA SER A 14 12.80 -30.00 -13.48
C SER A 14 11.97 -30.49 -12.29
N LEU A 15 12.43 -31.50 -11.56
CA LEU A 15 11.72 -32.03 -10.38
C LEU A 15 11.73 -31.01 -9.23
N SER A 16 12.84 -30.30 -9.02
CA SER A 16 12.92 -29.23 -8.01
C SER A 16 12.05 -28.02 -8.35
N LEU A 17 11.88 -27.69 -9.64
CA LEU A 17 11.03 -26.58 -10.08
C LEU A 17 9.54 -26.92 -9.93
N ALA A 18 9.16 -28.18 -10.14
CA ALA A 18 7.78 -28.65 -9.95
C ALA A 18 7.35 -28.66 -8.47
N TYR A 19 8.29 -28.88 -7.53
CA TYR A 19 7.99 -28.89 -6.09
C TYR A 19 7.58 -27.52 -5.54
N ALA A 20 8.12 -26.43 -6.10
CA ALA A 20 7.83 -25.06 -5.66
C ALA A 20 6.43 -24.55 -6.08
N ALA A 21 5.72 -25.27 -6.95
CA ALA A 21 4.42 -24.86 -7.49
C ALA A 21 3.22 -25.27 -6.61
N PHE A 22 3.44 -26.08 -5.57
CA PHE A 22 2.41 -26.45 -4.60
C PHE A 22 2.42 -25.48 -3.42
N ALA A 23 2.03 -24.23 -3.67
CA ALA A 23 1.70 -23.30 -2.58
C ALA A 23 0.20 -23.38 -2.35
N ASP A 24 -0.22 -23.64 -1.10
CA ASP A 24 -1.63 -23.56 -0.73
C ASP A 24 -2.15 -22.16 -1.02
N GLU A 25 -3.28 -22.07 -1.72
CA GLU A 25 -3.93 -20.81 -2.02
C GLU A 25 -4.55 -20.25 -0.74
N VAL A 26 -3.86 -19.28 -0.14
CA VAL A 26 -4.33 -18.57 1.05
C VAL A 26 -5.03 -17.29 0.63
N ASP A 27 -6.34 -17.24 0.87
CA ASP A 27 -7.18 -16.08 0.59
C ASP A 27 -7.63 -15.38 1.88
N TRP A 28 -8.15 -14.15 1.75
CA TRP A 28 -8.70 -13.34 2.85
C TRP A 28 -10.17 -12.98 2.60
N PRO A 29 -11.10 -13.95 2.70
CA PRO A 29 -12.49 -13.76 2.27
C PRO A 29 -13.34 -12.92 3.23
N TYR A 30 -12.96 -12.83 4.51
CA TYR A 30 -13.65 -12.04 5.52
C TYR A 30 -12.69 -11.01 6.12
N TYR A 31 -13.23 -9.89 6.62
CA TYR A 31 -12.40 -8.86 7.28
C TYR A 31 -11.49 -9.45 8.38
N GLY A 32 -11.99 -10.42 9.14
CA GLY A 32 -11.24 -11.11 10.19
C GLY A 32 -10.66 -12.47 9.79
N ALA A 33 -10.35 -12.68 8.50
CA ALA A 33 -9.97 -13.95 7.88
C ALA A 33 -11.10 -15.00 7.80
N ASP A 34 -11.89 -15.18 8.85
CA ASP A 34 -13.03 -16.11 8.94
C ASP A 34 -14.25 -15.46 9.62
N GLN A 35 -15.38 -16.19 9.69
CA GLN A 35 -16.63 -15.70 10.30
C GLN A 35 -16.52 -15.43 11.82
N GLY A 36 -15.64 -16.14 12.52
CA GLY A 36 -15.33 -15.92 13.93
C GLY A 36 -14.32 -14.79 14.15
N GLY A 37 -13.70 -14.28 13.09
CA GLY A 37 -12.78 -13.14 13.14
C GLY A 37 -11.45 -13.43 13.82
N THR A 38 -10.90 -14.63 13.65
CA THR A 38 -9.67 -15.08 14.33
C THR A 38 -8.42 -14.34 13.87
N ARG A 39 -8.44 -13.78 12.64
CA ARG A 39 -7.27 -13.18 11.97
C ARG A 39 -6.10 -14.15 11.82
N TYR A 40 -6.39 -15.46 11.76
CA TYR A 40 -5.41 -16.52 11.59
C TYR A 40 -5.36 -16.99 10.13
N THR A 41 -4.17 -17.39 9.67
CA THR A 41 -3.97 -18.05 8.38
C THR A 41 -3.04 -19.26 8.53
N PRO A 42 -3.28 -20.38 7.82
CA PRO A 42 -2.38 -21.53 7.82
C PRO A 42 -1.10 -21.34 6.99
N ALA A 43 -0.91 -20.21 6.30
CA ALA A 43 0.32 -19.93 5.54
C ALA A 43 1.57 -19.94 6.45
N ASP A 44 2.60 -20.68 6.02
CA ASP A 44 3.85 -20.89 6.76
C ASP A 44 5.12 -20.43 6.00
N GLN A 45 4.95 -19.88 4.79
CA GLN A 45 6.05 -19.37 3.96
C GLN A 45 6.90 -18.32 4.70
N ILE A 46 6.29 -17.53 5.58
CA ILE A 46 6.95 -16.55 6.43
C ILE A 46 6.90 -17.06 7.87
N ASN A 47 8.06 -17.17 8.52
CA ASN A 47 8.20 -17.71 9.86
C ASN A 47 9.30 -16.96 10.66
N ARG A 48 9.57 -17.42 11.89
CA ARG A 48 10.51 -16.77 12.81
C ARG A 48 11.95 -16.71 12.27
N ASP A 49 12.31 -17.62 11.38
CA ASP A 49 13.68 -17.76 10.89
C ASP A 49 13.95 -16.90 9.64
N ASN A 50 12.89 -16.38 8.98
CA ASN A 50 13.02 -15.60 7.74
C ASN A 50 12.32 -14.24 7.75
N PHE A 51 11.62 -13.89 8.84
CA PHE A 51 10.90 -12.62 8.97
C PHE A 51 11.81 -11.38 8.78
N ASP A 52 13.08 -11.50 9.15
CA ASP A 52 14.10 -10.46 9.00
C ASP A 52 14.48 -10.17 7.54
N GLN A 53 14.10 -11.04 6.60
CA GLN A 53 14.41 -10.91 5.17
C GLN A 53 13.32 -10.18 4.36
N LEU A 54 12.21 -9.80 5.01
CA LEU A 54 11.07 -9.19 4.33
C LEU A 54 11.42 -7.80 3.78
N ARG A 55 10.98 -7.56 2.53
CA ARG A 55 11.15 -6.28 1.85
C ARG A 55 9.86 -5.86 1.17
N VAL A 56 9.66 -4.55 1.06
CA VAL A 56 8.52 -4.00 0.31
C VAL A 56 8.76 -4.19 -1.18
N ILE A 57 7.91 -5.00 -1.81
CA ILE A 57 8.01 -5.31 -3.25
C ILE A 57 7.13 -4.39 -4.12
N TRP A 58 6.09 -3.80 -3.56
CA TRP A 58 5.24 -2.82 -4.24
C TRP A 58 4.59 -1.88 -3.23
N ARG A 59 4.15 -0.71 -3.70
CA ARG A 59 3.33 0.22 -2.93
C ARG A 59 2.24 0.76 -3.82
N TYR A 60 1.01 0.78 -3.31
CA TYR A 60 -0.12 1.39 -3.99
C TYR A 60 -0.34 2.82 -3.45
N ARG A 61 -0.58 3.77 -4.35
CA ARG A 61 -0.96 5.15 -3.99
C ARG A 61 -2.42 5.38 -4.37
N PRO A 62 -3.34 5.47 -3.40
CA PRO A 62 -4.74 5.71 -3.69
C PRO A 62 -4.93 7.13 -4.23
N ARG A 63 -5.93 7.32 -5.10
CA ARG A 63 -6.26 8.63 -5.68
C ARG A 63 -6.53 9.70 -4.61
N ASP A 64 -7.20 9.31 -3.54
CA ASP A 64 -7.56 10.22 -2.44
C ASP A 64 -6.34 10.82 -1.73
N GLN A 65 -5.19 10.13 -1.76
CA GLN A 65 -3.97 10.67 -1.19
C GLN A 65 -3.55 11.97 -1.89
N GLN A 66 -3.65 12.02 -3.22
CA GLN A 66 -3.35 13.23 -4.00
C GLN A 66 -4.30 14.37 -3.65
N ILE A 67 -5.56 14.02 -3.40
CA ILE A 67 -6.61 14.94 -3.02
C ILE A 67 -6.31 15.57 -1.64
N TYR A 68 -5.85 14.78 -0.66
CA TYR A 68 -5.44 15.31 0.65
C TYR A 68 -4.18 16.18 0.58
N GLU A 69 -3.19 15.78 -0.23
CA GLU A 69 -1.94 16.52 -0.41
C GLU A 69 -2.18 17.90 -1.04
N THR A 70 -3.02 17.97 -2.08
CA THR A 70 -3.41 19.23 -2.72
C THR A 70 -4.20 20.14 -1.77
N ALA A 71 -5.15 19.57 -1.00
CA ALA A 71 -5.88 20.32 0.01
C ALA A 71 -4.94 20.90 1.11
N ARG A 72 -3.93 20.12 1.52
CA ARG A 72 -2.90 20.59 2.48
C ARG A 72 -2.05 21.71 1.89
N ALA A 73 -1.61 21.59 0.64
CA ALA A 73 -0.80 22.60 -0.05
C ALA A 73 -1.57 23.91 -0.30
N ASN A 74 -2.86 23.83 -0.61
CA ASN A 74 -3.70 25.02 -0.77
C ASN A 74 -3.88 25.75 0.58
N ARG A 75 -4.05 25.01 1.68
CA ARG A 75 -4.14 25.59 3.03
C ARG A 75 -2.88 26.34 3.45
N SER A 76 -1.69 25.84 3.10
CA SER A 76 -0.44 26.55 3.40
C SER A 76 -0.32 27.84 2.59
N ARG A 77 -0.69 27.81 1.30
CA ARG A 77 -0.72 29.02 0.44
C ARG A 77 -1.62 30.10 1.01
N ASP A 78 -2.79 29.75 1.52
CA ASP A 78 -3.71 30.74 2.10
C ASP A 78 -3.19 31.35 3.42
N ARG A 79 -2.48 30.57 4.24
CA ARG A 79 -1.81 31.12 5.44
C ARG A 79 -0.76 32.16 5.07
N ASP A 80 0.01 31.92 4.01
CA ASP A 80 1.07 32.84 3.59
C ASP A 80 0.49 34.12 2.98
N ARG A 81 -0.60 34.03 2.21
CA ARG A 81 -1.34 35.21 1.70
C ARG A 81 -1.90 36.09 2.82
N GLY A 82 -2.36 35.50 3.92
CA GLY A 82 -2.88 36.25 5.07
C GLY A 82 -1.81 36.92 5.95
N ARG A 83 -0.52 36.66 5.72
CA ARG A 83 0.58 37.24 6.53
C ARG A 83 1.06 38.60 6.01
N GLY A 84 0.72 38.96 4.76
CA GLY A 84 1.12 40.23 4.14
C GLY A 84 0.18 41.42 4.38
N ASP A 85 -1.08 41.17 4.76
CA ASP A 85 -2.13 42.21 4.74
C ASP A 85 -2.56 42.74 6.12
N ARG A 86 -1.69 42.64 7.13
CA ARG A 86 -1.99 43.18 8.48
C ARG A 86 -1.75 44.70 8.62
N ARG A 87 -2.01 45.48 7.56
CA ARG A 87 -1.88 46.96 7.59
C ARG A 87 -3.12 47.71 7.09
N ARG A 88 -4.29 47.08 6.98
CA ARG A 88 -5.56 47.81 6.81
C ARG A 88 -6.60 47.28 7.79
N GLY A 89 -6.90 48.08 8.81
CA GLY A 89 -8.00 47.85 9.72
C GLY A 89 -9.32 47.81 8.96
N GLY A 90 -10.01 46.68 9.03
CA GLY A 90 -11.33 46.46 8.44
C GLY A 90 -11.84 45.09 8.83
N PHE A 91 -12.63 45.03 9.91
CA PHE A 91 -13.26 43.79 10.37
C PHE A 91 -14.26 43.32 9.30
N ARG A 92 -13.86 42.31 8.51
CA ARG A 92 -14.75 41.63 7.56
C ARG A 92 -15.32 40.39 8.25
N LEU A 93 -16.65 40.37 8.44
CA LEU A 93 -17.39 39.16 8.80
C LEU A 93 -17.24 38.13 7.67
N GLY A 94 -16.25 37.26 7.78
CA GLY A 94 -16.02 36.16 6.86
C GLY A 94 -16.88 34.96 7.26
N PHE A 95 -18.03 34.80 6.63
CA PHE A 95 -18.67 33.49 6.54
C PHE A 95 -17.75 32.59 5.71
N SER A 96 -16.87 31.85 6.37
CA SER A 96 -16.00 30.86 5.73
C SER A 96 -16.84 29.66 5.30
N ASN A 97 -17.24 29.67 4.04
CA ASN A 97 -18.00 28.60 3.38
C ASN A 97 -17.08 27.53 2.74
N ASN A 98 -15.77 27.55 2.99
CA ASN A 98 -14.86 26.54 2.46
C ASN A 98 -14.47 25.51 3.53
N ARG A 99 -15.42 24.62 3.85
CA ARG A 99 -15.10 23.36 4.55
C ARG A 99 -14.45 22.44 3.52
N GLY A 100 -13.14 22.24 3.66
CA GLY A 100 -12.24 21.63 2.68
C GLY A 100 -12.45 20.15 2.41
N THR A 101 -13.65 19.76 1.99
CA THR A 101 -13.86 18.56 1.20
C THR A 101 -13.58 18.90 -0.26
N PRO A 102 -12.50 18.37 -0.85
CA PRO A 102 -12.29 18.48 -2.29
C PRO A 102 -13.44 17.78 -3.01
N LEU A 103 -14.17 18.53 -3.83
CA LEU A 103 -15.22 18.00 -4.68
C LEU A 103 -14.57 17.08 -5.71
N ALA A 104 -14.85 15.77 -5.63
CA ALA A 104 -14.50 14.84 -6.67
C ALA A 104 -15.28 15.24 -7.93
N VAL A 105 -14.58 15.83 -8.90
CA VAL A 105 -15.12 15.99 -10.25
C VAL A 105 -15.00 14.62 -10.90
N ASN A 106 -16.16 13.99 -11.15
CA ASN A 106 -16.28 12.79 -11.99
C ASN A 106 -16.10 13.18 -13.45
#